data_AF-A0AA42VLC5-F1
#
_entry.id   AF-A0AA42VLC5-F1
#
_cell.length_a   1.000
_cell.length_b   1.000
_cell.length_c   1.000
_cell.angle_alpha   90.00
_cell.angle_beta   90.00
_cell.angle_gamma   90.00
#
_symmetry.space_group_name_H-M   'P 1'
#
loop_
_entity.id
_entity.type
_entity.pdbx_description
1 polymer ?
#
loop_
_entity_poly.entity_id
_entity_poly.type
_entity_poly.pdbx_seq_one_letter_code
_entity_poly.pdbx_strand_id
1 'polypeptide(L)' 'MAEAIDHRQVGRQLASMSGVDLSKARPATVRAWEARRLALQALARGDMAEAQRVMAHVRGGAR' A
#
# COMPACT_ATOMS: atom_id res chain seq x y z
N MET A 1 -7.51 6.69 -22.70
CA MET A 1 -7.75 5.42 -22.00
C MET A 1 -6.87 5.44 -20.77
N ALA A 2 -7.43 5.60 -19.56
CA ALA A 2 -6.63 5.51 -18.35
C ALA A 2 -6.20 4.05 -18.22
N GLU A 3 -4.96 3.77 -18.63
CA GLU A 3 -4.29 2.51 -18.31
C GLU A 3 -4.49 2.33 -16.81
N ALA A 4 -5.29 1.34 -16.43
CA ALA A 4 -5.60 1.07 -15.04
C ALA A 4 -4.26 0.70 -14.39
N ILE A 5 -3.58 1.71 -13.85
CA ILE A 5 -2.27 1.57 -13.24
C ILE A 5 -2.41 0.37 -12.32
N ASP A 6 -1.66 -0.70 -12.61
CA ASP A 6 -1.74 -1.88 -11.77
C ASP A 6 -1.05 -1.51 -10.46
N HIS A 7 -1.84 -0.92 -9.56
CA HIS A 7 -1.43 -0.57 -8.21
C HIS A 7 -0.84 -1.82 -7.51
N ARG A 8 -1.22 -3.03 -8.01
CA ARG A 8 -0.45 -4.29 -8.11
C ARG A 8 1.04 -4.22 -7.94
N GLN A 9 1.60 -3.85 -9.06
CA GLN A 9 2.98 -3.77 -9.42
C GLN A 9 3.59 -2.52 -8.80
N VAL A 10 2.85 -1.41 -8.71
CA VAL A 10 3.33 -0.17 -8.06
C VAL A 10 3.65 -0.41 -6.59
N GLY A 11 2.78 -1.07 -5.83
CA GLY A 11 3.06 -1.38 -4.42
C GLY A 11 4.28 -2.29 -4.24
N ARG A 12 4.47 -3.27 -5.13
CA ARG A 12 5.62 -4.19 -5.11
C ARG A 12 6.91 -3.49 -5.55
N GLN A 13 6.86 -2.66 -6.59
CA GLN A 13 8.00 -1.86 -7.05
C GLN A 13 8.43 -0.86 -5.99
N LEU A 14 7.50 -0.16 -5.34
CA LEU A 14 7.83 0.79 -4.27
C LEU A 14 8.49 0.10 -3.07
N ALA A 15 8.01 -1.09 -2.69
CA ALA A 15 8.64 -1.90 -1.65
C ALA A 15 10.06 -2.30 -2.07
N SER A 16 10.22 -2.82 -3.29
CA SER A 16 11.54 -3.21 -3.83
C SER A 16 12.51 -2.04 -3.94
N MET A 17 12.06 -0.86 -4.40
CA MET A 17 12.85 0.37 -4.46
C MET A 17 13.25 0.87 -3.07
N SER A 18 12.45 0.57 -2.06
CA SER A 18 12.75 0.86 -0.65
C SER A 18 13.60 -0.23 0.01
N GLY A 19 14.07 -1.24 -0.74
CA GLY A 19 14.86 -2.36 -0.22
C GLY A 19 14.05 -3.41 0.56
N VAL A 20 12.72 -3.37 0.49
CA VAL A 20 11.83 -4.31 1.17
C VAL A 20 11.46 -5.44 0.21
N ASP A 21 12.03 -6.62 0.44
CA ASP A 21 11.59 -7.85 -0.20
C ASP A 21 10.33 -8.37 0.51
N LEU A 22 9.15 -8.15 -0.09
CA LEU A 22 7.87 -8.59 0.45
C LEU A 22 7.74 -10.12 0.55
N SER A 23 8.55 -10.89 -0.18
CA SER A 23 8.58 -12.35 -0.06
C SER A 23 9.35 -12.83 1.16
N LYS A 24 10.24 -11.99 1.72
CA LYS A 24 11.05 -12.28 2.92
C LYS A 24 10.68 -11.41 4.13
N ALA A 25 9.84 -10.40 3.93
CA ALA A 25 9.43 -9.48 4.98
C ALA A 25 8.51 -10.16 5.99
N ARG A 26 8.51 -9.65 7.23
CA ARG A 26 7.59 -10.12 8.27
C ARG A 26 6.14 -9.86 7.82
N PRO A 27 5.17 -10.72 8.18
CA PRO A 27 3.77 -10.54 7.78
C PRO A 27 3.19 -9.16 8.11
N ALA A 28 3.58 -8.56 9.24
CA ALA A 28 3.18 -7.20 9.62
C ALA A 28 3.71 -6.14 8.63
N THR A 29 4.95 -6.29 8.16
CA THR A 29 5.55 -5.42 7.14
C THR A 29 4.85 -5.59 5.80
N VAL A 30 4.52 -6.82 5.40
CA VAL A 30 3.77 -7.09 4.16
C VAL A 30 2.40 -6.41 4.20
N ARG A 31 1.65 -6.57 5.30
CA ARG A 31 0.34 -5.92 5.50
C ARG A 31 0.43 -4.40 5.47
N ALA A 32 1.49 -3.82 6.05
CA ALA A 32 1.70 -2.38 6.01
C ALA A 32 1.94 -1.87 4.58
N TRP A 33 2.70 -2.61 3.77
CA TRP A 33 2.92 -2.27 2.36
C TRP A 33 1.69 -2.48 1.49
N GLU A 34 0.88 -3.52 1.74
CA GLU A 34 -0.39 -3.72 1.06
C GLU A 34 -1.38 -2.57 1.32
N ALA A 35 -1.50 -2.13 2.57
CA ALA A 35 -2.32 -0.98 2.91
C ALA A 35 -1.81 0.32 2.28
N ARG A 36 -0.49 0.53 2.26
CA ARG A 36 0.10 1.70 1.59
C ARG A 36 -0.25 1.73 0.11
N ARG A 37 -0.27 0.56 -0.53
CA ARG A 37 -0.68 0.39 -1.92
C ARG A 37 -2.18 0.63 -2.13
N LEU A 38 -3.05 0.18 -1.21
CA LEU A 38 -4.48 0.48 -1.24
C LEU A 38 -4.76 1.97 -1.05
N ALA A 39 -4.01 2.63 -0.16
CA ALA A 39 -4.09 4.07 0.06
C ALA A 39 -3.67 4.85 -1.21
N LEU A 40 -2.61 4.43 -1.90
CA LEU A 40 -2.20 5.03 -3.18
C LEU A 40 -3.28 4.87 -4.26
N GLN A 41 -3.96 3.73 -4.31
CA GLN A 41 -5.08 3.51 -5.24
C GLN A 41 -6.29 4.39 -4.89
N ALA A 42 -6.56 4.65 -3.62
CA ALA A 42 -7.61 5.57 -3.19
C ALA A 42 -7.25 7.02 -3.57
N LEU A 43 -6.00 7.44 -3.34
CA LEU A 43 -5.50 8.75 -3.76
C LEU A 43 -5.57 8.96 -5.27
N ALA A 44 -5.22 7.94 -6.07
CA ALA A 44 -5.35 7.99 -7.52
C ALA A 44 -6.81 8.17 -8.00
N ARG A 45 -7.77 7.73 -7.20
CA ARG A 45 -9.22 7.92 -7.42
C ARG A 45 -9.74 9.25 -6.88
N GLY A 46 -8.89 10.07 -6.24
CA GLY A 46 -9.27 11.30 -5.55
C GLY A 46 -9.91 11.09 -4.18
N ASP A 47 -9.96 9.85 -3.69
CA ASP A 47 -10.59 9.50 -2.41
C ASP A 47 -9.56 9.55 -1.27
N MET A 48 -9.33 10.77 -0.76
CA MET A 48 -8.42 10.99 0.36
C MET A 48 -8.95 10.37 1.67
N ALA A 49 -10.27 10.28 1.84
CA ALA A 49 -10.87 9.73 3.04
C ALA A 49 -10.59 8.23 3.15
N GLU A 50 -10.74 7.51 2.04
CA GLU A 50 -10.43 6.08 1.98
C GLU A 50 -8.93 5.81 2.16
N ALA A 51 -8.07 6.65 1.58
CA ALA A 51 -6.62 6.54 1.80
C ALA A 51 -6.24 6.68 3.28
N GLN A 52 -6.85 7.62 4.00
CA GLN A 52 -6.63 7.82 5.42
C GLN A 52 -7.17 6.67 6.27
N ARG A 53 -8.38 6.15 5.97
CA ARG A 53 -8.95 4.98 6.68
C ARG A 53 -8.04 3.76 6.58
N VAL A 54 -7.57 3.46 5.38
CA VAL A 54 -6.70 2.32 5.11
C VAL A 54 -5.38 2.44 5.89
N MET A 55 -4.77 3.63 5.91
CA MET A 55 -3.53 3.86 6.66
C MET A 55 -3.74 3.85 8.19
N ALA A 56 -4.88 4.34 8.68
CA ALA A 56 -5.21 4.32 10.10
C ALA A 56 -5.35 2.88 10.63
N HIS A 57 -5.94 1.98 9.83
CA HIS A 57 -6.12 0.57 10.19
C HIS A 57 -4.77 -0.15 10.41
N VAL A 58 -3.75 0.18 9.62
CA VAL A 58 -2.39 -0.39 9.79
C VAL A 58 -1.69 0.17 11.01
N ARG A 59 -1.87 1.46 11.33
CA ARG A 59 -1.24 2.08 12.50
C ARG A 59 -1.86 1.58 13.82
N GLY A 60 -3.14 1.21 13.81
CA GLY A 60 -3.86 0.65 14.97
C GLY A 60 -3.57 -0.82 15.28
N GLY A 61 -2.93 -1.56 14.36
CA GLY A 61 -2.54 -2.96 14.55
C GLY A 61 -1.24 -3.15 15.35
N ALA A 62 -0.54 -2.06 15.70
CA ALA A 62 0.58 -2.07 16.62
C ALA A 62 0.04 -1.79 18.04
N ARG A 63 -0.58 -2.81 18.66
CA ARG A 63 -0.86 -2.79 20.09
C ARG A 63 -0.44 -4.13 20.69
#